data_AF-A0A3D0MZA8-F1
#
_entry.id   AF-A0A3D0MZA8-F1
#
_cell.length_a   1.000
_cell.length_b   1.000
_cell.length_c   1.000
_cell.angle_alpha   90.00
_cell.angle_beta   90.00
_cell.angle_gamma   90.00
#
_symmetry.space_group_name_H-M   'P 1'
#
loop_
_entity.id
_entity.type
_entity.pdbx_description
1 polymer ?
#
loop_
_entity_poly.entity_id
_entity_poly.type
_entity_poly.pdbx_seq_one_letter_code
_entity_poly.pdbx_strand_id
1 'polypeptide(L)'
;MYKFLIVIFSLLVFYSCSSAPDIVREREDKENKEDYKEPEVKSTAKGDLIFNTAFEEQKNRMYSKSEDSIYLYWLNNQLLILGYQSRCNIFAINTLHKAGFKCPDVNTLTYDLMDTTRFLDILPVIRFNDLSEIEKGDLIVWNGHVIIFEKLVKTKTKIFAQAIWAGTRQNDNGENIMNNVIYGKYPLEGYFIIRRPQYK
;
A
#
# COMPACT_ATOMS: atom_id res chain seq x y z
N MET A 1 61.56 4.40 -14.89
CA MET A 1 60.67 5.13 -15.82
C MET A 1 59.24 4.95 -15.38
N TYR A 2 58.52 6.05 -15.42
CA TYR A 2 57.16 6.28 -14.94
C TYR A 2 56.08 5.60 -15.79
N LYS A 3 54.93 5.33 -15.15
CA LYS A 3 53.57 5.06 -15.68
C LYS A 3 53.28 3.59 -16.03
N PHE A 4 52.17 2.96 -15.61
CA PHE A 4 50.80 3.48 -15.61
C PHE A 4 49.93 2.92 -14.47
N LEU A 5 48.94 3.73 -14.12
CA LEU A 5 47.93 3.61 -13.07
C LEU A 5 46.74 2.74 -13.55
N ILE A 6 45.99 2.17 -12.58
CA ILE A 6 44.58 1.71 -12.65
C ILE A 6 44.34 0.28 -13.15
N VAL A 7 44.11 -0.65 -12.20
CA VAL A 7 42.84 -1.41 -12.15
C VAL A 7 42.37 -1.43 -10.70
N ILE A 8 41.16 -0.91 -10.54
CA ILE A 8 40.40 -0.70 -9.31
C ILE A 8 39.89 -2.04 -8.78
N PHE A 9 40.15 -2.30 -7.50
CA PHE A 9 39.28 -2.98 -6.53
C PHE A 9 38.31 -4.03 -7.09
N SER A 10 38.83 -5.23 -7.34
CA SER A 10 38.01 -6.44 -7.48
C SER A 10 38.59 -7.52 -6.59
N LEU A 11 38.05 -7.62 -5.36
CA LEU A 11 37.95 -8.83 -4.51
C LEU A 11 37.48 -8.44 -3.10
N LEU A 12 36.20 -8.07 -2.98
CA LEU A 12 35.43 -8.20 -1.75
C LEU A 12 34.10 -8.89 -2.08
N VAL A 13 34.22 -10.13 -2.53
CA VAL A 13 33.15 -11.11 -2.41
C VAL A 13 33.81 -12.28 -1.68
N PHE A 14 33.60 -12.36 -0.37
CA PHE A 14 33.56 -13.58 0.45
C PHE A 14 33.43 -13.14 1.92
N TYR A 15 32.23 -12.76 2.33
CA TYR A 15 31.73 -12.97 3.69
C TYR A 15 30.41 -13.72 3.51
N SER A 16 30.51 -15.04 3.47
CA SER A 16 30.26 -15.94 4.61
C SER A 16 28.79 -16.34 4.64
N CYS A 17 28.51 -17.38 3.85
CA CYS A 17 27.54 -18.39 4.19
C CYS A 17 27.82 -18.85 5.63
N SER A 18 26.85 -18.73 6.52
CA SER A 18 26.85 -19.38 7.83
C SER A 18 25.42 -19.72 8.18
N SER A 19 25.04 -20.93 7.76
CA SER A 19 24.05 -21.75 8.44
C SER A 19 24.55 -22.04 9.86
N ALA A 20 23.75 -21.66 10.85
CA ALA A 20 23.93 -22.05 12.24
C ALA A 20 22.57 -22.54 12.80
N PRO A 21 22.59 -23.45 13.78
CA PRO A 21 21.72 -24.63 13.83
C PRO A 21 20.39 -24.40 14.54
N ASP A 22 19.47 -25.35 14.34
CA ASP A 22 18.26 -25.55 15.12
C ASP A 22 18.52 -25.42 16.63
N ILE A 23 17.99 -24.34 17.21
CA ILE A 23 17.74 -24.26 18.64
C ILE A 23 16.26 -23.94 18.78
N VAL A 24 15.49 -25.00 19.03
CA VAL A 24 14.12 -24.93 19.57
C VAL A 24 14.23 -24.17 20.90
N ARG A 25 13.94 -22.87 20.86
CA ARG A 25 13.61 -22.08 22.03
C ARG A 25 12.12 -21.84 21.97
N GLU A 26 11.38 -22.63 22.75
CA GLU A 26 10.06 -22.24 23.22
C GLU A 26 10.18 -20.83 23.81
N ARG A 27 9.77 -19.82 23.03
CA ARG A 27 9.36 -18.56 23.60
C ARG A 27 7.89 -18.72 23.91
N GLU A 28 7.59 -18.86 25.20
CA GLU A 28 6.32 -18.40 25.75
C GLU A 28 6.19 -16.90 25.42
N ASP A 29 5.61 -16.60 24.27
CA ASP A 29 5.16 -15.26 23.96
C ASP A 29 3.97 -14.97 24.88
N LYS A 30 4.26 -14.32 26.00
CA LYS A 30 3.26 -13.57 26.75
C LYS A 30 2.67 -12.52 25.80
N GLU A 31 1.54 -12.83 25.20
CA GLU A 31 0.64 -11.86 24.60
C GLU A 31 0.29 -10.80 25.66
N ASN A 32 1.02 -9.69 25.66
CA ASN A 32 0.51 -8.44 26.19
C ASN A 32 -0.66 -8.04 25.30
N LYS A 33 -1.88 -8.34 25.74
CA LYS A 33 -3.08 -7.68 25.23
C LYS A 33 -2.99 -6.19 25.58
N GLU A 34 -2.37 -5.42 24.70
CA GLU A 34 -2.49 -3.98 24.73
C GLU A 34 -3.99 -3.63 24.57
N ASP A 35 -4.46 -2.69 25.37
CA ASP A 35 -5.85 -2.26 25.39
C ASP A 35 -6.11 -1.40 24.15
N TYR A 36 -6.62 -2.04 23.09
CA TYR A 36 -6.92 -1.40 21.80
C TYR A 36 -8.27 -0.72 21.87
N LYS A 37 -8.30 0.60 21.67
CA LYS A 37 -9.55 1.32 21.46
C LYS A 37 -9.68 1.65 19.98
N GLU A 38 -10.66 1.02 19.33
CA GLU A 38 -11.03 1.36 17.95
C GLU A 38 -11.88 2.64 17.97
N PRO A 39 -11.38 3.78 17.45
CA PRO A 39 -12.24 4.92 17.19
C PRO A 39 -13.28 4.56 16.12
N GLU A 40 -14.52 5.00 16.32
CA GLU A 40 -15.64 4.75 15.41
C GLU A 40 -15.42 5.56 14.11
N VAL A 41 -15.25 4.86 12.99
CA VAL A 41 -15.11 5.48 11.66
C VAL A 41 -16.47 5.49 10.97
N LYS A 42 -16.80 6.61 10.31
CA LYS A 42 -18.00 6.70 9.47
C LYS A 42 -17.86 5.77 8.27
N SER A 43 -18.45 4.58 8.34
CA SER A 43 -18.63 3.72 7.18
C SER A 43 -19.78 4.25 6.34
N THR A 44 -19.55 4.39 5.04
CA THR A 44 -20.60 4.75 4.07
C THR A 44 -20.79 3.59 3.10
N ALA A 45 -21.97 3.46 2.52
CA ALA A 45 -22.23 2.46 1.47
C ALA A 45 -21.23 2.55 0.31
N LYS A 46 -20.67 3.74 0.08
CA LYS A 46 -19.61 4.03 -0.90
C LYS A 46 -18.29 3.36 -0.49
N GLY A 47 -17.88 3.57 0.77
CA GLY A 47 -16.68 2.97 1.34
C GLY A 47 -16.73 1.45 1.36
N ASP A 48 -17.88 0.87 1.73
CA ASP A 48 -18.07 -0.57 1.73
C ASP A 48 -17.99 -1.18 0.33
N LEU A 49 -18.54 -0.51 -0.69
CA LEU A 49 -18.43 -0.95 -2.07
C LEU A 49 -16.97 -0.97 -2.56
N ILE A 50 -16.21 0.09 -2.29
CA ILE A 50 -14.78 0.15 -2.63
C ILE A 50 -14.04 -0.99 -1.95
N PHE A 51 -14.28 -1.19 -0.65
CA PHE A 51 -13.54 -2.16 0.15
C PHE A 51 -13.86 -3.61 -0.25
N ASN A 52 -15.14 -3.92 -0.50
CA ASN A 52 -15.54 -5.23 -1.02
C ASN A 52 -14.93 -5.49 -2.40
N THR A 53 -14.90 -4.48 -3.27
CA THR A 53 -14.24 -4.58 -4.58
C THR A 53 -12.74 -4.82 -4.42
N ALA A 54 -12.09 -4.14 -3.48
CA ALA A 54 -10.67 -4.30 -3.18
C ALA A 54 -10.35 -5.74 -2.74
N PHE A 55 -11.20 -6.33 -1.88
CA PHE A 55 -11.07 -7.70 -1.40
C PHE A 55 -11.19 -8.76 -2.50
N GLU A 56 -12.04 -8.53 -3.50
CA GLU A 56 -12.10 -9.41 -4.66
C GLU A 56 -10.92 -9.17 -5.60
N GLU A 57 -10.55 -7.91 -5.80
CA GLU A 57 -9.49 -7.52 -6.71
C GLU A 57 -8.12 -8.03 -6.28
N GLN A 58 -7.82 -8.03 -4.98
CA GLN A 58 -6.53 -8.53 -4.45
C GLN A 58 -6.29 -10.03 -4.73
N LYS A 59 -7.35 -10.81 -4.99
CA LYS A 59 -7.25 -12.23 -5.34
C LYS A 59 -6.74 -12.44 -6.77
N ASN A 60 -6.72 -11.38 -7.58
CA ASN A 60 -6.23 -11.47 -8.94
C ASN A 60 -4.72 -11.70 -8.99
N ARG A 61 -4.31 -12.71 -9.75
CA ARG A 61 -2.92 -13.13 -9.92
C ARG A 61 -1.97 -11.99 -10.29
N MET A 62 -2.43 -11.00 -11.07
CA MET A 62 -1.59 -9.87 -11.50
C MET A 62 -1.06 -8.98 -10.36
N TYR A 63 -1.65 -9.08 -9.17
CA TYR A 63 -1.16 -8.39 -7.97
C TYR A 63 -0.13 -9.19 -7.17
N SER A 64 0.10 -10.45 -7.52
CA SER A 64 1.10 -11.27 -6.87
C SER A 64 2.51 -10.76 -7.18
N LYS A 65 3.45 -11.05 -6.28
CA LYS A 65 4.85 -10.59 -6.39
C LYS A 65 5.55 -11.14 -7.65
N SER A 66 5.19 -12.35 -8.07
CA SER A 66 5.82 -13.07 -9.18
C SER A 66 5.41 -12.58 -10.55
N GLU A 67 4.29 -11.87 -10.69
CA GLU A 67 3.85 -11.35 -11.98
C GLU A 67 4.56 -10.04 -12.30
N ASP A 68 5.16 -9.93 -13.47
CA ASP A 68 5.85 -8.71 -13.92
C ASP A 68 4.93 -7.77 -14.69
N SER A 69 3.69 -8.17 -14.92
CA SER A 69 2.72 -7.46 -15.74
C SER A 69 1.42 -7.21 -14.99
N ILE A 70 0.75 -6.12 -15.37
CA ILE A 70 -0.53 -5.72 -14.78
C ILE A 70 -1.40 -5.06 -15.83
N TYR A 71 -2.72 -5.22 -15.70
CA TYR A 71 -3.68 -4.54 -16.55
C TYR A 71 -4.17 -3.25 -15.88
N LEU A 72 -4.23 -2.17 -16.67
CA LEU A 72 -4.85 -0.90 -16.31
C LEU A 72 -6.30 -0.95 -16.81
N TYR A 73 -7.21 -1.48 -15.99
CA TYR A 73 -8.60 -1.72 -16.42
C TYR A 73 -9.30 -0.43 -16.82
N TRP A 74 -9.00 0.68 -16.14
CA TRP A 74 -9.58 1.98 -16.46
C TRP A 74 -9.08 2.58 -17.78
N LEU A 75 -7.98 2.07 -18.32
CA LEU A 75 -7.43 2.46 -19.63
C LEU A 75 -7.70 1.36 -20.65
N ASN A 76 -8.95 0.93 -20.75
CA ASN A 76 -9.39 -0.07 -21.72
C ASN A 76 -8.58 -1.37 -21.66
N ASN A 77 -8.26 -1.85 -20.46
CA ASN A 77 -7.45 -3.06 -20.22
C ASN A 77 -6.04 -2.99 -20.85
N GLN A 78 -5.39 -1.83 -20.84
CA GLN A 78 -4.01 -1.70 -21.30
C GLN A 78 -3.07 -2.55 -20.43
N LEU A 79 -2.21 -3.35 -21.06
CA LEU A 79 -1.15 -4.12 -20.38
C LEU A 79 0.06 -3.22 -20.10
N LEU A 80 0.57 -3.29 -18.86
CA LEU A 80 1.79 -2.61 -18.43
C LEU A 80 2.79 -3.64 -17.91
N ILE A 81 4.04 -3.54 -18.37
CA ILE A 81 5.16 -4.34 -17.86
C ILE A 81 5.90 -3.51 -16.80
N LEU A 82 6.02 -4.05 -15.59
CA LEU A 82 6.41 -3.31 -14.38
C LEU A 82 7.88 -3.48 -13.99
N GLY A 83 8.57 -4.52 -14.47
CA GLY A 83 9.98 -4.76 -14.12
C GLY A 83 10.25 -4.77 -12.61
N TYR A 84 9.40 -5.45 -11.83
CA TYR A 84 9.46 -5.55 -10.35
C TYR A 84 9.10 -4.28 -9.55
N GLN A 85 8.36 -3.33 -10.13
CA GLN A 85 7.83 -2.17 -9.40
C GLN A 85 6.60 -2.49 -8.52
N SER A 86 6.34 -1.64 -7.52
CA SER A 86 5.14 -1.72 -6.67
C SER A 86 3.86 -1.43 -7.46
N ARG A 87 2.75 -2.02 -7.05
CA ARG A 87 1.46 -1.99 -7.78
C ARG A 87 0.36 -1.25 -7.02
N CYS A 88 0.70 -0.54 -5.95
CA CYS A 88 -0.26 0.01 -5.00
C CYS A 88 -1.22 1.03 -5.63
N ASN A 89 -0.71 1.93 -6.48
CA ASN A 89 -1.50 2.89 -7.24
C ASN A 89 -2.41 2.21 -8.27
N ILE A 90 -1.89 1.23 -9.00
CA ILE A 90 -2.66 0.52 -10.03
C ILE A 90 -3.78 -0.28 -9.37
N PHE A 91 -3.50 -0.95 -8.25
CA PHE A 91 -4.51 -1.63 -7.45
C PHE A 91 -5.61 -0.69 -6.97
N ALA A 92 -5.23 0.47 -6.41
CA ALA A 92 -6.18 1.45 -5.94
C ALA A 92 -7.09 1.92 -7.08
N ILE A 93 -6.53 2.31 -8.23
CA ILE A 93 -7.32 2.84 -9.35
C ILE A 93 -8.15 1.75 -10.03
N ASN A 94 -7.63 0.52 -10.21
CA ASN A 94 -8.42 -0.61 -10.72
C ASN A 94 -9.61 -0.93 -9.81
N THR A 95 -9.39 -0.91 -8.48
CA THR A 95 -10.45 -1.09 -7.49
C THR A 95 -11.53 -0.02 -7.66
N LEU A 96 -11.14 1.26 -7.72
CA LEU A 96 -12.07 2.36 -7.90
C LEU A 96 -12.85 2.25 -9.22
N HIS A 97 -12.17 1.90 -10.31
CA HIS A 97 -12.79 1.72 -11.62
C HIS A 97 -13.88 0.65 -11.59
N LYS A 98 -13.55 -0.53 -11.01
CA LYS A 98 -14.47 -1.66 -10.87
C LYS A 98 -15.62 -1.36 -9.90
N ALA A 99 -15.36 -0.57 -8.87
CA ALA A 99 -16.37 -0.10 -7.92
C ALA A 99 -17.27 1.02 -8.49
N GLY A 100 -17.05 1.46 -9.74
CA GLY A 100 -17.90 2.45 -10.41
C GLY A 100 -17.53 3.91 -10.14
N PHE A 101 -16.29 4.19 -9.72
CA PHE A 101 -15.81 5.55 -9.45
C PHE A 101 -15.06 6.13 -10.65
N LYS A 102 -14.99 7.45 -10.72
CA LYS A 102 -14.20 8.17 -11.72
C LYS A 102 -12.72 7.83 -11.54
N CYS A 103 -12.02 7.73 -12.65
CA CYS A 103 -10.60 7.40 -12.69
C CYS A 103 -9.89 8.35 -13.65
N PRO A 104 -8.57 8.54 -13.49
CA PRO A 104 -7.76 9.29 -14.44
C PRO A 104 -7.90 8.73 -15.86
N ASP A 105 -7.75 9.57 -16.87
CA ASP A 105 -7.75 9.21 -18.29
C ASP A 105 -6.39 8.69 -18.79
N VAL A 106 -5.36 8.76 -17.94
CA VAL A 106 -4.00 8.31 -18.22
C VAL A 106 -3.46 7.40 -17.12
N ASN A 107 -2.34 6.73 -17.41
CA ASN A 107 -1.62 6.00 -16.37
C ASN A 107 -1.14 6.99 -15.31
N THR A 108 -1.39 6.67 -14.05
CA THR A 108 -1.21 7.59 -12.92
C THR A 108 -0.29 6.94 -11.91
N LEU A 109 0.90 7.50 -11.74
CA LEU A 109 1.89 7.08 -10.74
C LEU A 109 1.49 7.60 -9.36
N THR A 110 2.09 7.04 -8.31
CA THR A 110 1.81 7.49 -6.95
C THR A 110 2.21 8.95 -6.72
N TYR A 111 3.24 9.45 -7.39
CA TYR A 111 3.61 10.87 -7.33
C TYR A 111 2.53 11.77 -7.95
N ASP A 112 1.88 11.34 -9.02
CA ASP A 112 0.75 12.07 -9.61
C ASP A 112 -0.43 12.12 -8.63
N LEU A 113 -0.70 10.99 -7.94
CA LEU A 113 -1.69 10.95 -6.85
C LEU A 113 -1.28 11.85 -5.68
N MET A 114 0.00 12.10 -5.43
CA MET A 114 0.43 13.00 -4.36
C MET A 114 0.24 14.49 -4.70
N ASP A 115 0.17 14.83 -6.00
CA ASP A 115 0.07 16.22 -6.47
C ASP A 115 -1.32 16.81 -6.21
N THR A 116 -1.43 17.64 -5.18
CA THR A 116 -2.69 18.28 -4.74
C THR A 116 -3.36 19.19 -5.78
N THR A 117 -2.69 19.51 -6.89
CA THR A 117 -3.25 20.32 -7.99
C THR A 117 -3.94 19.49 -9.07
N ARG A 118 -3.77 18.16 -9.05
CA ARG A 118 -4.32 17.23 -10.05
C ARG A 118 -5.56 16.50 -9.54
N PHE A 119 -6.37 16.02 -10.49
CA PHE A 119 -7.52 15.14 -10.24
C PHE A 119 -8.59 15.71 -9.31
N LEU A 120 -8.75 17.04 -9.28
CA LEU A 120 -9.65 17.73 -8.34
C LEU A 120 -11.13 17.36 -8.51
N ASP A 121 -11.52 16.95 -9.72
CA ASP A 121 -12.87 16.59 -10.12
C ASP A 121 -13.22 15.11 -9.90
N ILE A 122 -12.20 14.24 -9.76
CA ILE A 122 -12.37 12.79 -9.67
C ILE A 122 -11.87 12.18 -8.35
N LEU A 123 -10.79 12.75 -7.80
CA LEU A 123 -10.12 12.33 -6.57
C LEU A 123 -9.69 13.58 -5.76
N PRO A 124 -10.63 14.47 -5.39
CA PRO A 124 -10.33 15.69 -4.65
C PRO A 124 -9.56 15.40 -3.36
N VAL A 125 -8.62 16.30 -3.04
CA VAL A 125 -7.92 16.29 -1.76
C VAL A 125 -8.88 16.73 -0.66
N ILE A 126 -9.00 15.93 0.38
CA ILE A 126 -9.78 16.29 1.57
C ILE A 126 -8.89 17.10 2.49
N ARG A 127 -9.34 18.31 2.81
CA ARG A 127 -8.78 19.11 3.90
C ARG A 127 -9.52 18.71 5.17
N PHE A 128 -8.80 18.15 6.12
CA PHE A 128 -9.32 17.72 7.41
C PHE A 128 -8.57 18.47 8.52
N ASN A 129 -9.28 18.79 9.60
CA ASN A 129 -8.68 19.28 10.84
C ASN A 129 -8.40 18.13 11.81
N ASP A 130 -9.16 17.03 11.69
CA ASP A 130 -9.04 15.85 12.53
C ASP A 130 -9.04 14.55 11.69
N LEU A 131 -8.28 13.53 12.12
CA LEU A 131 -8.18 12.25 11.41
C LEU A 131 -9.51 11.47 11.38
N SER A 132 -10.45 11.75 12.29
CA SER A 132 -11.79 11.17 12.29
C SER A 132 -12.65 11.59 11.09
N GLU A 133 -12.22 12.60 10.32
CA GLU A 133 -12.88 13.02 9.08
C GLU A 133 -12.53 12.11 7.88
N ILE A 134 -11.51 11.25 8.03
CA ILE A 134 -11.15 10.26 7.01
C ILE A 134 -12.22 9.16 7.00
N GLU A 135 -12.72 8.85 5.82
CA GLU A 135 -13.80 7.89 5.62
C GLU A 135 -13.28 6.60 4.99
N LYS A 136 -13.88 5.47 5.34
CA LYS A 136 -13.61 4.18 4.69
C LYS A 136 -13.71 4.33 3.17
N GLY A 137 -12.72 3.82 2.45
CA GLY A 137 -12.60 3.95 0.99
C GLY A 137 -11.83 5.18 0.51
N ASP A 138 -11.50 6.14 1.39
CA ASP A 138 -10.56 7.21 1.05
C ASP A 138 -9.18 6.63 0.70
N LEU A 139 -8.46 7.28 -0.22
CA LEU A 139 -7.08 6.94 -0.52
C LEU A 139 -6.15 7.75 0.38
N ILE A 140 -5.31 7.07 1.17
CA ILE A 140 -4.19 7.72 1.86
C ILE A 140 -2.96 7.60 0.97
N VAL A 141 -2.34 8.73 0.63
CA VAL A 141 -1.24 8.81 -0.32
C VAL A 141 -0.01 9.40 0.36
N TRP A 142 1.11 8.70 0.24
CA TRP A 142 2.47 9.17 0.56
C TRP A 142 3.30 9.25 -0.73
N ASN A 143 4.46 9.89 -0.65
CA ASN A 143 5.41 9.85 -1.76
C ASN A 143 5.87 8.40 -2.03
N GLY A 144 5.38 7.82 -3.13
CA GLY A 144 5.70 6.46 -3.56
C GLY A 144 4.77 5.36 -3.04
N HIS A 145 3.77 5.66 -2.20
CA HIS A 145 2.83 4.65 -1.71
C HIS A 145 1.39 5.14 -1.56
N VAL A 146 0.41 4.25 -1.79
CA VAL A 146 -1.02 4.54 -1.62
C VAL A 146 -1.76 3.32 -1.08
N ILE A 147 -2.72 3.57 -0.19
CA ILE A 147 -3.59 2.56 0.41
C ILE A 147 -5.05 3.02 0.38
N ILE A 148 -5.98 2.07 0.37
CA ILE A 148 -7.42 2.30 0.50
C ILE A 148 -7.77 2.16 1.99
N PHE A 149 -8.13 3.25 2.63
CA PHE A 149 -8.38 3.32 4.08
C PHE A 149 -9.61 2.52 4.52
N GLU A 150 -9.50 1.82 5.64
CA GLU A 150 -10.61 1.13 6.30
C GLU A 150 -11.01 1.84 7.59
N LYS A 151 -10.08 1.91 8.55
CA LYS A 151 -10.32 2.50 9.87
C LYS A 151 -9.04 2.99 10.54
N LEU A 152 -9.19 3.90 11.50
CA LEU A 152 -8.11 4.33 12.37
C LEU A 152 -7.88 3.27 13.44
N VAL A 153 -6.61 3.00 13.73
CA VAL A 153 -6.21 2.17 14.87
C VAL A 153 -5.28 3.00 15.75
N LYS A 154 -5.64 3.17 17.01
CA LYS A 154 -4.86 3.97 17.96
C LYS A 154 -4.11 3.06 18.92
N THR A 155 -2.80 3.29 19.05
CA THR A 155 -1.99 2.77 20.16
C THR A 155 -1.75 3.90 21.18
N LYS A 156 -1.07 3.60 22.29
CA LYS A 156 -0.76 4.61 23.32
C LYS A 156 0.04 5.80 22.77
N THR A 157 0.86 5.59 21.75
CA THR A 157 1.83 6.58 21.26
C THR A 157 1.54 7.05 19.84
N LYS A 158 0.79 6.31 19.04
CA LYS A 158 0.64 6.55 17.60
C LYS A 158 -0.77 6.23 17.10
N ILE A 159 -1.11 6.83 15.96
CA ILE A 159 -2.33 6.52 15.20
C ILE A 159 -1.90 5.90 13.88
N PHE A 160 -2.54 4.79 13.52
CA PHE A 160 -2.27 4.02 12.31
C PHE A 160 -3.51 3.96 11.43
N ALA A 161 -3.28 3.77 10.14
CA ALA A 161 -4.32 3.37 9.20
C ALA A 161 -4.36 1.85 9.06
N GLN A 162 -5.52 1.26 9.34
CA GLN A 162 -5.88 -0.04 8.79
C GLN A 162 -6.47 0.19 7.40
N ALA A 163 -6.04 -0.60 6.42
CA ALA A 163 -6.28 -0.32 5.01
C ALA A 163 -6.03 -1.54 4.13
N ILE A 164 -6.46 -1.45 2.86
CA ILE A 164 -6.17 -2.40 1.79
C ILE A 164 -5.31 -1.85 0.67
N TRP A 165 -4.37 -2.68 0.20
CA TRP A 165 -3.49 -2.36 -0.91
C TRP A 165 -2.89 -3.64 -1.51
N ALA A 166 -2.29 -3.54 -2.70
CA ALA A 166 -1.52 -4.65 -3.26
C ALA A 166 -0.07 -4.25 -3.57
N GLY A 167 0.84 -5.20 -3.32
CA GLY A 167 2.25 -5.07 -3.75
C GLY A 167 3.28 -5.15 -2.62
N THR A 168 3.16 -6.12 -1.70
CA THR A 168 4.24 -6.38 -0.75
C THR A 168 5.35 -7.26 -1.38
N ARG A 169 6.59 -7.12 -0.90
CA ARG A 169 7.68 -8.08 -1.19
C ARG A 169 7.54 -9.39 -0.38
N GLN A 170 6.58 -9.48 0.54
CA GLN A 170 6.39 -10.60 1.46
C GLN A 170 5.33 -11.55 0.91
N ASN A 171 5.52 -12.85 1.13
CA ASN A 171 4.55 -13.86 0.69
C ASN A 171 3.29 -13.80 1.55
N ASP A 172 2.17 -14.16 0.94
CA ASP A 172 0.93 -14.37 1.66
C ASP A 172 1.10 -15.50 2.68
N ASN A 173 0.70 -15.28 3.93
CA ASN A 173 0.79 -16.29 4.98
C ASN A 173 -0.56 -16.67 5.59
N GLY A 174 -1.68 -16.23 5.02
CA GLY A 174 -3.04 -16.60 5.44
C GLY A 174 -3.48 -16.09 6.83
N GLU A 175 -2.59 -15.46 7.60
CA GLU A 175 -2.85 -15.05 8.99
C GLU A 175 -2.64 -13.53 9.21
N ASN A 176 -1.52 -12.98 8.74
CA ASN A 176 -1.11 -11.58 8.96
C ASN A 176 -0.77 -10.84 7.66
N ILE A 177 -0.58 -11.56 6.56
CA ILE A 177 -0.13 -11.04 5.26
C ILE A 177 -1.06 -11.57 4.15
N MET A 178 -2.38 -11.43 4.24
CA MET A 178 -3.23 -11.63 3.05
C MET A 178 -3.34 -10.33 2.25
N ASN A 179 -2.23 -9.71 1.83
CA ASN A 179 -2.18 -8.33 1.29
C ASN A 179 -2.97 -7.26 2.11
N ASN A 180 -3.35 -7.63 3.34
CA ASN A 180 -4.10 -7.02 4.43
C ASN A 180 -3.83 -7.94 5.62
N VAL A 181 -3.59 -7.56 6.86
CA VAL A 181 -3.71 -6.33 7.64
C VAL A 181 -2.43 -6.31 8.46
N ILE A 182 -1.67 -5.21 8.48
CA ILE A 182 -0.53 -5.13 9.39
C ILE A 182 -0.68 -3.92 10.28
N TYR A 183 -1.31 -4.19 11.43
CA TYR A 183 -1.23 -3.34 12.60
C TYR A 183 0.21 -2.84 12.77
N GLY A 184 0.38 -1.52 12.90
CA GLY A 184 1.68 -0.89 13.12
C GLY A 184 2.50 -0.52 11.88
N LYS A 185 2.10 -0.88 10.64
CA LYS A 185 2.90 -0.56 9.43
C LYS A 185 2.65 0.79 8.79
N TYR A 186 1.47 1.39 9.00
CA TYR A 186 1.11 2.68 8.39
C TYR A 186 0.79 3.74 9.44
N PRO A 187 1.82 4.24 10.15
CA PRO A 187 1.62 5.38 11.03
C PRO A 187 1.16 6.58 10.20
N LEU A 188 0.12 7.27 10.67
CA LEU A 188 -0.34 8.54 10.09
C LEU A 188 0.54 9.69 10.61
N GLU A 189 1.82 9.60 10.30
CA GLU A 189 2.88 10.54 10.68
C GLU A 189 3.57 11.09 9.42
N GLY A 190 4.13 12.30 9.53
CA GLY A 190 4.79 12.97 8.40
C GLY A 190 3.80 13.48 7.36
N TYR A 191 4.30 13.69 6.13
CA TYR A 191 3.50 14.27 5.05
C TYR A 191 2.77 13.17 4.26
N PHE A 192 1.45 13.19 4.34
CA PHE A 192 0.53 12.41 3.52
C PHE A 192 -0.66 13.29 3.11
N ILE A 193 -1.39 12.86 2.09
CA ILE A 193 -2.67 13.48 1.72
C ILE A 193 -3.78 12.43 1.68
N ILE A 194 -5.01 12.91 1.77
CA ILE A 194 -6.21 12.09 1.66
C ILE A 194 -6.95 12.49 0.39
N ARG A 195 -7.30 11.52 -0.45
CA ARG A 195 -8.15 11.72 -1.62
C ARG A 195 -9.44 10.95 -1.49
N ARG A 196 -10.56 11.61 -1.80
CA ARG A 196 -11.89 11.00 -1.73
C ARG A 196 -12.46 10.72 -3.12
N PRO A 197 -12.61 9.44 -3.50
CA PRO A 197 -13.17 9.05 -4.79
C PRO A 197 -14.56 9.61 -5.08
N GLN A 198 -14.78 10.08 -6.31
CA GLN A 198 -16.08 10.55 -6.81
C GLN A 198 -16.74 9.52 -7.73
N TYR A 199 -18.06 9.38 -7.66
CA TYR A 199 -18.82 8.49 -8.55
C TYR A 199 -18.76 8.95 -10.01
N LYS A 200 -18.82 7.99 -10.93
CA LYS A 200 -18.98 8.24 -12.37
C LYS A 200 -20.26 9.02 -12.65
#